data_AF-A0AAW8XVZ7-F1
#
_entry.id   AF-A0AAW8XVZ7-F1
#
_cell.length_a   1.000
_cell.length_b   1.000
_cell.length_c   1.000
_cell.angle_alpha   90.00
_cell.angle_beta   90.00
_cell.angle_gamma   90.00
#
_symmetry.space_group_name_H-M   'P 1'
#
loop_
_entity.id
_entity.type
_entity.pdbx_description
1 polymer ?
#
loop_
_entity_poly.entity_id
_entity_poly.type
_entity_poly.pdbx_seq_one_letter_code
_entity_poly.pdbx_strand_id
1 'polypeptide(L)'
;MLGSRDAESSIRAANIAKQQGNSTRVVKTKEGGELYVVKQWLASDVWELLLSSGMGAAYPLPSYLESNTETAELYKAATGECVWSANDKKKSDACGARFGCWACQAVGLDKSMETLLATDPEKHNYMKGLNSIQRYLAKRRYAWEDRHPVGRTIYAGGYIKIQPDVYHPKFIERLLHVCCSMDFIEQQRAEKQADMLAMGLIEDNEWNRRMAEPQFRIVSEQALVHIDFMWSFHHFNDKPFRALEIYHRVWSFGELDLLEDEAECETFPQTPIPKPLWLKVARWGDGSLSDGLADPMAEMTYFDGGDDPAAVRVINTADGKRRVVCFAEDDEVTVDPDSAAFIIWEEYPRLRESVLAGQYTPGSAAQFYLRFGVIQLAKGKGALYHRMMQRGQTYHQMGLTGYQTMEGLQQRKDVKVLSDAKYRDLVKRKIKGKLATVRWWLNLDLAFRYHLHHKTPIGLFIQARLDAEAQAEAQQHQARWFNNVSGAMLGYSSAFGMSVMEGREGAGNTDIRRYMIATRRKAYKALNELLEHAGIDWAGKVIHELVKEYEGILAALNEGSALALSLDWLNLLSKRHPEALHRHVRTMIKAIHRQEHLHGKPHRGQVGLSLAA
;
A
#
# COMPACT_ATOMS: atom_id res chain seq x y z
N MET A 1 15.31 -27.49 13.16
CA MET A 1 14.89 -28.59 14.05
C MET A 1 13.37 -28.62 14.09
N LEU A 2 12.76 -29.81 14.14
CA LEU A 2 11.31 -30.02 14.04
C LEU A 2 10.84 -30.96 15.17
N GLY A 3 9.68 -30.65 15.75
CA GLY A 3 9.07 -31.40 16.85
C GLY A 3 8.03 -32.46 16.44
N SER A 4 7.97 -32.86 15.16
CA SER A 4 6.98 -33.84 14.69
C SER A 4 7.40 -35.27 15.01
N ARG A 5 6.43 -36.10 15.44
CA ARG A 5 6.64 -37.49 15.88
C ARG A 5 5.88 -38.49 15.01
N ASP A 6 6.42 -39.70 14.87
CA ASP A 6 5.78 -40.79 14.12
C ASP A 6 4.49 -41.27 14.81
N ALA A 7 4.49 -41.26 16.15
CA ALA A 7 3.35 -41.68 16.97
C ALA A 7 2.14 -40.72 16.92
N GLU A 8 2.23 -39.56 16.28
CA GLU A 8 1.12 -38.59 16.23
C GLU A 8 -0.01 -38.99 15.28
N SER A 9 0.33 -39.56 14.11
CA SER A 9 -0.64 -40.10 13.17
C SER A 9 0.06 -40.88 12.06
N SER A 10 -0.65 -41.84 11.46
CA SER A 10 -0.17 -42.59 10.27
C SER A 10 0.20 -41.67 9.11
N ILE A 11 -0.57 -40.60 8.90
CA ILE A 11 -0.31 -39.59 7.86
C ILE A 11 0.99 -38.83 8.14
N ARG A 12 1.22 -38.44 9.41
CA ARG A 12 2.43 -37.70 9.78
C ARG A 12 3.66 -38.59 9.70
N ALA A 13 3.58 -39.84 10.13
CA ALA A 13 4.65 -40.83 9.94
C ALA A 13 5.00 -41.02 8.46
N ALA A 14 3.99 -41.13 7.58
CA ALA A 14 4.20 -41.23 6.13
C ALA A 14 4.85 -39.96 5.55
N ASN A 15 4.45 -38.77 6.01
CA ASN A 15 5.05 -37.51 5.58
C ASN A 15 6.50 -37.35 6.05
N ILE A 16 6.82 -37.69 7.30
CA ILE A 16 8.19 -37.68 7.82
C ILE A 16 9.07 -38.67 7.03
N ALA A 17 8.54 -39.86 6.74
CA ALA A 17 9.23 -40.84 5.91
C ALA A 17 9.48 -40.33 4.49
N LYS A 18 8.52 -39.63 3.88
CA LYS A 18 8.67 -38.99 2.57
C LYS A 18 9.78 -37.94 2.55
N GLN A 19 9.93 -37.18 3.64
CA GLN A 19 11.01 -36.20 3.81
C GLN A 19 12.34 -36.82 4.27
N GLN A 20 12.43 -38.16 4.35
CA GLN A 20 13.59 -38.88 4.87
C GLN A 20 14.01 -38.43 6.28
N GLY A 21 13.05 -37.91 7.07
CA GLY A 21 13.30 -37.30 8.36
C GLY A 21 13.98 -38.26 9.33
N ASN A 22 15.02 -37.79 10.02
CA ASN A 22 15.80 -38.56 10.97
C ASN A 22 15.95 -37.79 12.29
N SER A 23 16.05 -38.51 13.41
CA SER A 23 16.23 -37.96 14.76
C SER A 23 17.67 -37.59 15.10
N THR A 24 18.64 -38.26 14.48
CA THR A 24 20.07 -38.07 14.80
C THR A 24 20.85 -37.36 13.70
N ARG A 25 20.38 -37.45 12.44
CA ARG A 25 21.07 -36.89 11.28
C ARG A 25 20.26 -35.76 10.64
N VAL A 26 20.93 -34.64 10.38
CA VAL A 26 20.34 -33.52 9.62
C VAL A 26 20.19 -33.93 8.15
N VAL A 27 18.97 -33.86 7.64
CA VAL A 27 18.62 -34.06 6.24
C VAL A 27 18.73 -32.71 5.52
N LYS A 28 19.53 -32.62 4.46
CA LYS A 28 19.69 -31.37 3.71
C LYS A 28 18.56 -31.23 2.68
N THR A 29 17.77 -30.18 2.80
CA THR A 29 16.75 -29.77 1.84
C THR A 29 17.20 -28.51 1.10
N LYS A 30 16.44 -28.07 0.07
CA LYS A 30 16.78 -26.87 -0.72
C LYS A 30 16.77 -25.59 0.12
N GLU A 31 16.04 -25.59 1.23
CA GLU A 31 15.86 -24.45 2.13
C GLU A 31 16.74 -24.54 3.39
N GLY A 32 17.54 -25.60 3.55
CA GLY A 32 18.42 -25.76 4.70
C GLY A 32 18.57 -27.19 5.19
N GLY A 33 18.64 -27.38 6.50
CA GLY A 33 18.77 -28.68 7.15
C GLY A 33 17.61 -28.98 8.10
N GLU A 34 17.00 -30.15 7.96
CA GLU A 34 15.88 -30.63 8.78
C GLU A 34 16.34 -31.75 9.73
N LEU A 35 15.87 -31.70 10.98
CA LEU A 35 16.19 -32.68 12.03
C LEU A 35 14.95 -32.89 12.90
N TYR A 36 14.51 -34.13 13.07
CA TYR A 36 13.30 -34.52 13.80
C TYR A 36 13.65 -35.11 15.17
N VAL A 37 14.09 -34.26 16.10
CA VAL A 37 14.74 -34.66 17.37
C VAL A 37 13.91 -35.68 18.16
N VAL A 38 12.59 -35.48 18.24
CA VAL A 38 11.65 -36.32 19.01
C VAL A 38 10.89 -37.32 18.15
N LYS A 39 11.36 -37.64 16.93
CA LYS A 39 10.65 -38.48 15.96
C LYS A 39 10.05 -39.78 16.55
N GLN A 40 10.84 -40.46 17.39
CA GLN A 40 10.52 -41.78 17.96
C GLN A 40 9.86 -41.71 19.34
N TRP A 41 9.64 -40.51 19.89
CA TRP A 41 9.13 -40.33 21.24
C TRP A 41 7.62 -40.49 21.29
N LEU A 42 7.12 -41.13 22.35
CA LEU A 42 5.71 -41.19 22.69
C LEU A 42 5.26 -39.88 23.34
N ALA A 43 3.94 -39.72 23.53
CA ALA A 43 3.43 -38.52 24.18
C ALA A 43 3.81 -38.49 25.67
N SER A 44 3.78 -39.67 26.31
CA SER A 44 4.26 -39.92 27.67
C SER A 44 5.70 -39.47 27.87
N ASP A 45 6.63 -39.90 26.99
CA ASP A 45 8.05 -39.50 27.04
C ASP A 45 8.24 -37.97 27.02
N VAL A 46 7.44 -37.26 26.21
CA VAL A 46 7.49 -35.80 26.11
C VAL A 46 7.00 -35.14 27.39
N TRP A 47 5.91 -35.64 27.98
CA TRP A 47 5.37 -35.10 29.23
C TRP A 47 6.26 -35.41 30.43
N GLU A 48 6.87 -36.59 30.46
CA GLU A 48 7.89 -36.94 31.47
C GLU A 48 9.07 -35.97 31.40
N LEU A 49 9.58 -35.68 30.20
CA LEU A 49 10.63 -34.68 30.00
C LEU A 49 10.20 -33.30 30.52
N LEU A 50 9.01 -32.82 30.13
CA LEU A 50 8.52 -31.50 30.51
C LEU A 50 8.33 -31.38 32.02
N LEU A 51 7.71 -32.36 32.68
CA LEU A 51 7.49 -32.33 34.13
C LEU A 51 8.78 -32.55 34.93
N SER A 52 9.79 -33.18 34.34
CA SER A 52 11.13 -33.31 34.90
C SER A 52 11.99 -32.07 34.67
N SER A 53 11.49 -31.05 33.96
CA SER A 53 12.22 -29.82 33.63
C SER A 53 11.68 -28.61 34.38
N GLY A 54 12.56 -27.86 35.04
CA GLY A 54 12.21 -26.64 35.80
C GLY A 54 13.45 -25.80 36.14
N MET A 55 13.24 -24.59 36.65
CA MET A 55 14.35 -23.68 37.07
C MET A 55 14.91 -24.04 38.46
N GLY A 56 14.10 -24.69 39.31
CA GLY A 56 14.49 -25.04 40.67
C GLY A 56 15.44 -26.25 40.76
N ALA A 57 16.25 -26.31 41.81
CA ALA A 57 17.15 -27.45 42.09
C ALA A 57 16.43 -28.79 42.34
N ALA A 58 15.10 -28.77 42.48
CA ALA A 58 14.25 -29.95 42.59
C ALA A 58 14.05 -30.68 41.26
N TYR A 59 14.29 -30.02 40.13
CA TYR A 59 14.10 -30.61 38.81
C TYR A 59 15.43 -31.14 38.26
N PRO A 60 15.46 -32.38 37.74
CA PRO A 60 16.67 -32.95 37.17
C PRO A 60 17.12 -32.28 35.87
N LEU A 61 16.23 -31.58 35.17
CA LEU A 61 16.52 -30.92 33.89
C LEU A 61 16.21 -29.41 33.97
N PRO A 62 17.02 -28.56 33.31
CA PRO A 62 16.77 -27.13 33.28
C PRO A 62 15.62 -26.79 32.32
N SER A 63 14.79 -25.82 32.72
CA SER A 63 13.76 -25.19 31.89
C SER A 63 13.88 -23.67 32.00
N TYR A 64 13.26 -22.92 31.08
CA TYR A 64 13.11 -21.47 31.22
C TYR A 64 11.91 -21.09 32.11
N LEU A 65 11.03 -22.04 32.40
CA LEU A 65 9.89 -21.90 33.32
C LEU A 65 10.24 -22.48 34.69
N GLU A 66 9.59 -21.95 35.74
CA GLU A 66 9.73 -22.50 37.09
C GLU A 66 9.26 -23.95 37.17
N SER A 67 8.10 -24.25 36.58
CA SER A 67 7.48 -25.57 36.49
C SER A 67 6.59 -25.67 35.24
N ASN A 68 6.42 -26.88 34.71
CA ASN A 68 5.47 -27.18 33.62
C ASN A 68 4.12 -27.72 34.12
N THR A 69 3.84 -27.65 35.42
CA THR A 69 2.63 -28.18 36.05
C THR A 69 1.35 -27.51 35.54
N GLU A 70 1.35 -26.19 35.37
CA GLU A 70 0.18 -25.46 34.85
C GLU A 70 -0.20 -25.91 33.43
N THR A 71 0.81 -26.13 32.59
CA THR A 71 0.62 -26.65 31.23
C THR A 71 0.00 -28.06 31.28
N ALA A 72 0.47 -28.92 32.19
CA ALA A 72 -0.10 -30.26 32.35
C ALA A 72 -1.54 -30.23 32.88
N GLU A 73 -1.86 -29.32 33.81
CA GLU A 73 -3.24 -29.10 34.28
C GLU A 73 -4.16 -28.62 33.17
N LEU A 74 -3.71 -27.67 32.34
CA LEU A 74 -4.46 -27.18 31.19
C LEU A 74 -4.78 -28.31 30.20
N TYR A 75 -3.78 -29.12 29.86
CA TYR A 75 -3.99 -30.26 28.96
C TYR A 75 -4.92 -31.31 29.57
N LYS A 76 -4.78 -31.60 30.87
CA LYS A 76 -5.68 -32.50 31.60
C LYS A 76 -7.14 -32.00 31.54
N ALA A 77 -7.35 -30.70 31.76
CA ALA A 77 -8.68 -30.09 31.69
C ALA A 77 -9.26 -30.12 30.26
N ALA A 78 -8.42 -29.96 29.25
CA ALA A 78 -8.86 -29.96 27.85
C ALA A 78 -9.10 -31.37 27.27
N THR A 79 -8.41 -32.40 27.76
CA THR A 79 -8.64 -33.80 27.35
C THR A 79 -9.68 -34.53 28.19
N GLY A 80 -9.96 -34.05 29.41
CA GLY A 80 -10.80 -34.75 30.39
C GLY A 80 -10.15 -36.01 31.00
N GLU A 81 -9.06 -36.50 30.42
CA GLU A 81 -8.24 -37.61 30.92
C GLU A 81 -6.89 -37.11 31.46
N CYS A 82 -6.30 -37.88 32.39
CA CYS A 82 -4.96 -37.61 32.88
C CYS A 82 -3.94 -37.82 31.77
N VAL A 83 -3.16 -36.78 31.47
CA VAL A 83 -2.06 -36.79 30.49
C VAL A 83 -1.06 -37.94 30.74
N TRP A 84 -0.90 -38.34 32.01
CA TRP A 84 -0.05 -39.44 32.47
C TRP A 84 -0.62 -40.85 32.20
N SER A 85 -1.95 -40.99 32.22
CA SER A 85 -2.65 -42.28 32.15
C SER A 85 -3.27 -42.55 30.79
N ALA A 86 -2.97 -41.74 29.78
CA ALA A 86 -3.35 -42.02 28.40
C ALA A 86 -2.66 -43.31 27.97
N ASN A 87 -3.32 -44.45 28.19
CA ASN A 87 -2.79 -45.76 27.81
C ASN A 87 -2.45 -45.72 26.33
N ASP A 88 -1.15 -45.83 26.02
CA ASP A 88 -0.62 -45.99 24.66
C ASP A 88 -1.12 -47.33 24.09
N LYS A 89 -2.40 -47.39 23.70
CA LYS A 89 -2.89 -48.45 22.82
C LYS A 89 -2.07 -48.34 21.54
N LYS A 90 -1.53 -49.47 21.05
CA LYS A 90 -0.76 -49.61 19.80
C LYS A 90 -1.45 -49.09 18.52
N LYS A 91 -2.69 -48.61 18.64
CA LYS A 91 -3.36 -47.69 17.72
C LYS A 91 -3.77 -46.48 18.56
N SER A 92 -2.87 -45.52 18.73
CA SER A 92 -3.19 -44.28 19.45
C SER A 92 -4.31 -43.57 18.68
N ASP A 93 -5.45 -43.34 19.33
CA ASP A 93 -6.41 -42.36 18.87
C ASP A 93 -5.65 -41.07 18.60
N ALA A 94 -5.83 -40.54 17.40
CA ALA A 94 -5.00 -39.47 16.89
C ALA A 94 -5.11 -38.21 17.77
N CYS A 95 -4.12 -38.01 18.63
CA CYS A 95 -3.75 -36.75 19.28
C CYS A 95 -4.77 -36.20 20.30
N GLY A 96 -4.27 -35.91 21.50
CA GLY A 96 -4.96 -35.15 22.55
C GLY A 96 -5.46 -33.77 22.11
N ALA A 97 -6.14 -33.10 23.04
CA ALA A 97 -6.79 -31.80 22.86
C ALA A 97 -5.96 -30.86 22.00
N ARG A 98 -6.49 -30.52 20.83
CA ARG A 98 -5.90 -29.52 19.94
C ARG A 98 -6.56 -28.20 20.25
N PHE A 99 -5.90 -27.40 21.08
CA PHE A 99 -6.31 -26.02 21.33
C PHE A 99 -6.42 -25.28 20.00
N GLY A 100 -7.62 -24.78 19.71
CA GLY A 100 -7.87 -23.90 18.58
C GLY A 100 -7.56 -22.45 18.95
N CYS A 101 -7.23 -21.64 17.94
CA CYS A 101 -7.37 -20.20 18.11
C CYS A 101 -8.86 -19.85 18.06
N TRP A 102 -9.32 -18.97 18.95
CA TRP A 102 -10.72 -18.55 19.05
C TRP A 102 -11.28 -17.95 17.75
N ALA A 103 -10.43 -17.37 16.90
CA ALA A 103 -10.82 -16.85 15.58
C ALA A 103 -10.56 -17.83 14.42
N CYS A 104 -9.69 -18.83 14.60
CA CYS A 104 -9.26 -19.71 13.52
C CYS A 104 -10.22 -20.90 13.34
N GLN A 105 -10.70 -21.09 12.11
CA GLN A 105 -11.67 -22.14 11.76
C GLN A 105 -11.03 -23.39 11.15
N ALA A 106 -9.71 -23.55 11.29
CA ALA A 106 -8.97 -24.68 10.74
C ALA A 106 -9.41 -26.03 11.35
N VAL A 107 -9.85 -26.02 12.61
CA VAL A 107 -10.29 -27.22 13.36
C VAL A 107 -11.81 -27.43 13.26
N GLY A 108 -12.56 -26.51 12.65
CA GLY A 108 -14.03 -26.56 12.66
C GLY A 108 -14.56 -26.11 14.01
N LEU A 109 -15.31 -26.96 14.73
CA LEU A 109 -15.76 -26.68 16.10
C LEU A 109 -14.67 -27.09 17.10
N ASP A 110 -14.28 -26.19 18.00
CA ASP A 110 -13.26 -26.45 19.01
C ASP A 110 -13.82 -27.24 20.20
N LYS A 111 -13.75 -28.57 20.08
CA LYS A 111 -14.16 -29.48 21.16
C LYS A 111 -13.30 -29.35 22.42
N SER A 112 -12.03 -28.96 22.28
CA SER A 112 -11.13 -28.87 23.44
C SER A 112 -11.50 -27.72 24.36
N MET A 113 -11.91 -26.58 23.78
CA MET A 113 -12.44 -25.45 24.52
C MET A 113 -13.77 -25.80 25.21
N GLU A 114 -14.65 -26.57 24.55
CA GLU A 114 -15.89 -27.05 25.16
C GLU A 114 -15.63 -27.98 26.36
N THR A 115 -14.68 -28.92 26.25
CA THR A 115 -14.30 -29.81 27.34
C THR A 115 -13.65 -29.05 28.50
N LEU A 116 -12.81 -28.05 28.21
CA LEU A 116 -12.16 -27.21 29.19
C LEU A 116 -13.19 -26.39 30.00
N LEU A 117 -14.17 -25.78 29.32
CA LEU A 117 -15.27 -25.06 29.98
C LEU A 117 -16.19 -25.99 30.79
N ALA A 118 -16.34 -27.26 30.39
CA ALA A 118 -17.16 -28.24 31.11
C ALA A 118 -16.46 -28.81 32.35
N THR A 119 -15.12 -28.92 32.32
CA THR A 119 -14.34 -29.54 33.39
C THR A 119 -14.15 -28.62 34.59
N ASP A 120 -13.83 -27.35 34.34
CA ASP A 120 -13.65 -26.34 35.39
C ASP A 120 -14.28 -25.00 34.96
N PRO A 121 -15.60 -24.83 35.22
CA PRO A 121 -16.30 -23.61 34.86
C PRO A 121 -15.74 -22.38 35.60
N GLU A 122 -15.32 -22.50 36.86
CA GLU A 122 -14.87 -21.35 37.65
C GLU A 122 -13.53 -20.81 37.14
N LYS A 123 -12.58 -21.71 36.82
CA LYS A 123 -11.25 -21.32 36.35
C LYS A 123 -11.27 -20.75 34.93
N HIS A 124 -12.17 -21.24 34.07
CA HIS A 124 -12.12 -20.98 32.63
C HIS A 124 -13.31 -20.19 32.06
N ASN A 125 -14.24 -19.73 32.90
CA ASN A 125 -15.46 -19.04 32.44
C ASN A 125 -15.19 -17.86 31.51
N TYR A 126 -14.09 -17.13 31.70
CA TYR A 126 -13.71 -15.99 30.87
C TYR A 126 -13.56 -16.37 29.38
N MET A 127 -13.21 -17.62 29.06
CA MET A 127 -13.07 -18.09 27.68
C MET A 127 -14.41 -18.39 26.98
N LYS A 128 -15.54 -18.37 27.70
CA LYS A 128 -16.86 -18.71 27.16
C LYS A 128 -17.25 -17.81 25.99
N GLY A 129 -17.02 -16.50 26.10
CA GLY A 129 -17.32 -15.54 25.04
C GLY A 129 -16.52 -15.80 23.76
N LEU A 130 -15.24 -16.13 23.90
CA LEU A 130 -14.35 -16.50 22.79
C LEU A 130 -14.84 -17.77 22.09
N ASN A 131 -15.30 -18.76 22.86
CA ASN A 131 -15.88 -19.99 22.30
C ASN A 131 -17.18 -19.72 21.52
N SER A 132 -18.07 -18.86 22.04
CA SER A 132 -19.30 -18.48 21.33
C SER A 132 -19.01 -17.81 19.98
N ILE A 133 -18.03 -16.90 19.91
CA ILE A 133 -17.59 -16.28 18.65
C ILE A 133 -17.07 -17.34 17.68
N GLN A 134 -16.21 -18.24 18.16
CA GLN A 134 -15.64 -19.32 17.36
C GLN A 134 -16.73 -20.16 16.72
N ARG A 135 -17.71 -20.60 17.52
CA ARG A 135 -18.82 -21.44 17.07
C ARG A 135 -19.72 -20.71 16.09
N TYR A 136 -20.05 -19.45 16.37
CA TYR A 136 -20.81 -18.61 15.45
C TYR A 136 -20.15 -18.52 14.06
N LEU A 137 -18.84 -18.26 14.02
CA LEU A 137 -18.06 -18.25 12.79
C LEU A 137 -18.04 -19.64 12.11
N ALA A 138 -17.90 -20.72 12.88
CA ALA A 138 -17.89 -22.10 12.37
C ALA A 138 -19.20 -22.46 11.67
N LYS A 139 -20.35 -22.10 12.29
CA LYS A 139 -21.69 -22.38 11.77
C LYS A 139 -22.01 -21.59 10.51
N ARG A 140 -21.59 -20.32 10.45
CA ARG A 140 -21.92 -19.37 9.37
C ARG A 140 -20.90 -19.33 8.22
N ARG A 141 -19.72 -19.96 8.34
CA ARG A 141 -18.63 -19.85 7.32
C ARG A 141 -19.05 -20.20 5.88
N TYR A 142 -19.99 -21.13 5.72
CA TYR A 142 -20.49 -21.59 4.40
C TYR A 142 -21.81 -20.93 3.99
N ALA A 143 -22.32 -19.99 4.77
CA ALA A 143 -23.50 -19.22 4.42
C ALA A 143 -23.14 -18.19 3.32
N TRP A 144 -23.68 -18.37 2.11
CA TRP A 144 -23.45 -17.43 1.00
C TRP A 144 -24.18 -16.09 1.20
N GLU A 145 -25.22 -16.07 2.03
CA GLU A 145 -25.96 -14.86 2.41
C GLU A 145 -25.12 -13.87 3.23
N ASP A 146 -24.16 -14.37 4.00
CA ASP A 146 -23.24 -13.54 4.79
C ASP A 146 -22.06 -13.01 3.97
N ARG A 147 -22.08 -13.19 2.65
CA ARG A 147 -21.02 -12.74 1.75
C ARG A 147 -21.46 -11.56 0.92
N HIS A 148 -20.60 -10.55 0.83
CA HIS A 148 -20.77 -9.45 -0.10
C HIS A 148 -20.45 -9.94 -1.53
N PRO A 149 -21.35 -9.73 -2.50
CA PRO A 149 -21.18 -10.29 -3.85
C PRO A 149 -20.33 -9.43 -4.79
N VAL A 150 -19.93 -8.21 -4.41
CA VAL A 150 -19.27 -7.26 -5.33
C VAL A 150 -17.75 -7.48 -5.38
N GLY A 151 -17.23 -7.86 -6.55
CA GLY A 151 -15.80 -8.09 -6.77
C GLY A 151 -15.01 -6.81 -7.07
N ARG A 152 -13.71 -6.83 -6.73
CA ARG A 152 -12.78 -5.66 -6.75
C ARG A 152 -11.97 -5.47 -8.04
N THR A 153 -12.06 -6.41 -8.97
CA THR A 153 -11.21 -6.45 -10.17
C THR A 153 -12.00 -6.08 -11.41
N ILE A 154 -11.47 -5.14 -12.21
CA ILE A 154 -12.02 -4.83 -13.54
C ILE A 154 -11.45 -5.80 -14.56
N TYR A 155 -12.34 -6.50 -15.24
CA TYR A 155 -12.04 -7.40 -16.34
C TYR A 155 -12.29 -6.75 -17.70
N ALA A 156 -12.10 -7.51 -18.77
CA ALA A 156 -12.18 -7.07 -20.15
C ALA A 156 -13.51 -6.33 -20.44
N GLY A 157 -13.38 -5.09 -20.92
CA GLY A 157 -14.53 -4.25 -21.23
C GLY A 157 -15.18 -3.55 -20.05
N GLY A 158 -14.48 -3.44 -18.92
CA GLY A 158 -14.92 -2.63 -17.81
C GLY A 158 -15.98 -3.35 -16.97
N TYR A 159 -15.95 -4.68 -16.93
CA TYR A 159 -16.90 -5.48 -16.14
C TYR A 159 -16.23 -5.95 -14.86
N ILE A 160 -16.97 -5.93 -13.77
CA ILE A 160 -16.59 -6.58 -12.51
C ILE A 160 -17.33 -7.89 -12.36
N LYS A 161 -16.72 -8.83 -11.64
CA LYS A 161 -17.32 -10.11 -11.31
C LYS A 161 -18.17 -9.95 -10.05
N ILE A 162 -19.43 -10.36 -10.13
CA ILE A 162 -20.37 -10.41 -9.02
C ILE A 162 -20.50 -11.88 -8.60
N GLN A 163 -19.91 -12.21 -7.46
CA GLN A 163 -19.90 -13.55 -6.86
C GLN A 163 -19.60 -13.39 -5.36
N PRO A 164 -20.17 -14.23 -4.47
CA PRO A 164 -19.83 -14.22 -3.04
C PRO A 164 -18.31 -14.35 -2.82
N ASP A 165 -17.72 -13.39 -2.11
CA ASP A 165 -16.26 -13.35 -1.86
C ASP A 165 -15.97 -12.98 -0.39
N VAL A 166 -16.10 -11.70 -0.04
CA VAL A 166 -15.80 -11.20 1.32
C VAL A 166 -17.03 -11.24 2.23
N TYR A 167 -16.87 -11.10 3.55
CA TYR A 167 -18.02 -10.98 4.45
C TYR A 167 -18.84 -9.72 4.17
N HIS A 168 -20.15 -9.86 4.33
CA HIS A 168 -21.13 -8.80 4.14
C HIS A 168 -20.98 -7.72 5.22
N PRO A 169 -21.12 -6.41 4.91
CA PRO A 169 -21.10 -5.31 5.89
C PRO A 169 -21.92 -5.57 7.17
N LYS A 170 -23.17 -6.06 7.01
CA LYS A 170 -24.01 -6.56 8.12
C LYS A 170 -23.29 -7.51 9.08
N PHE A 171 -22.60 -8.51 8.52
CA PHE A 171 -21.98 -9.57 9.28
C PHE A 171 -20.77 -9.04 10.05
N ILE A 172 -19.95 -8.20 9.41
CA ILE A 172 -18.78 -7.59 10.06
C ILE A 172 -19.17 -6.52 11.09
N GLU A 173 -20.28 -5.78 10.90
CA GLU A 173 -20.83 -4.87 11.92
C GLU A 173 -21.25 -5.63 13.17
N ARG A 174 -22.02 -6.71 13.00
CA ARG A 174 -22.43 -7.55 14.13
C ARG A 174 -21.22 -8.21 14.80
N LEU A 175 -20.28 -8.72 14.03
CA LEU A 175 -19.06 -9.33 14.58
C LEU A 175 -18.25 -8.32 15.40
N LEU A 176 -18.10 -7.07 14.93
CA LEU A 176 -17.47 -6.01 15.71
C LEU A 176 -18.22 -5.72 17.00
N HIS A 177 -19.55 -5.62 16.92
CA HIS A 177 -20.43 -5.38 18.09
C HIS A 177 -20.26 -6.48 19.14
N VAL A 178 -20.26 -7.74 18.72
CA VAL A 178 -20.03 -8.90 19.59
C VAL A 178 -18.65 -8.86 20.22
N CYS A 179 -17.58 -8.64 19.43
CA CYS A 179 -16.22 -8.57 19.97
C CYS A 179 -16.08 -7.47 21.02
N CYS A 180 -16.63 -6.27 20.76
CA CYS A 180 -16.64 -5.18 21.73
C CYS A 180 -17.45 -5.54 22.98
N SER A 181 -18.59 -6.24 22.83
CA SER A 181 -19.44 -6.67 23.95
C SER A 181 -18.72 -7.69 24.85
N MET A 182 -17.97 -8.62 24.26
CA MET A 182 -17.18 -9.59 25.01
C MET A 182 -16.02 -8.91 25.75
N ASP A 183 -15.35 -7.95 25.13
CA ASP A 183 -14.31 -7.16 25.78
C ASP A 183 -14.86 -6.35 26.96
N PHE A 184 -16.05 -5.75 26.81
CA PHE A 184 -16.70 -4.99 27.86
C PHE A 184 -17.10 -5.86 29.06
N ILE A 185 -17.59 -7.08 28.83
CA ILE A 185 -17.89 -8.03 29.91
C ILE A 185 -16.62 -8.50 30.60
N GLU A 186 -15.58 -8.79 29.84
CA GLU A 186 -14.30 -9.20 30.40
C GLU A 186 -13.67 -8.10 31.26
N GLN A 187 -13.77 -6.85 30.82
CA GLN A 187 -13.38 -5.68 31.60
C GLN A 187 -14.18 -5.58 32.90
N GLN A 188 -15.51 -5.69 32.84
CA GLN A 188 -16.35 -5.68 34.05
C GLN A 188 -16.03 -6.83 35.02
N ARG A 189 -15.72 -8.02 34.49
CA ARG A 189 -15.32 -9.18 35.30
C ARG A 189 -14.02 -8.88 36.04
N ALA A 190 -13.03 -8.36 35.33
CA ALA A 190 -11.74 -7.99 35.90
C ALA A 190 -11.88 -6.90 36.98
N GLU A 191 -12.64 -5.84 36.71
CA GLU A 191 -12.90 -4.76 37.68
C GLU A 191 -13.59 -5.27 38.95
N LYS A 192 -14.62 -6.12 38.81
CA LYS A 192 -15.27 -6.74 39.98
C LYS A 192 -14.30 -7.58 40.81
N GLN A 193 -13.41 -8.32 40.15
CA GLN A 193 -12.39 -9.13 40.83
C GLN A 193 -11.37 -8.24 41.54
N ALA A 194 -10.93 -7.15 40.89
CA ALA A 194 -10.02 -6.16 41.45
C ALA A 194 -10.63 -5.46 42.68
N ASP A 195 -11.91 -5.09 42.61
CA ASP A 195 -12.64 -4.49 43.72
C ASP A 195 -12.75 -5.48 44.90
N MET A 196 -13.11 -6.73 44.63
CA MET A 196 -13.19 -7.76 45.68
C MET A 196 -11.84 -8.04 46.34
N LEU A 197 -10.74 -8.01 45.57
CA LEU A 197 -9.38 -8.13 46.07
C LEU A 197 -9.02 -6.91 46.93
N ALA A 198 -9.32 -5.69 46.47
CA ALA A 198 -9.06 -4.45 47.18
C ALA A 198 -9.86 -4.33 48.50
N MET A 199 -11.09 -4.87 48.52
CA MET A 199 -11.92 -4.94 49.72
C MET A 199 -11.56 -6.11 50.66
N GLY A 200 -10.64 -7.00 50.26
CA GLY A 200 -10.23 -8.17 51.06
C GLY A 200 -11.30 -9.25 51.18
N LEU A 201 -12.26 -9.30 50.26
CA LEU A 201 -13.32 -10.33 50.22
C LEU A 201 -12.81 -11.67 49.66
N ILE A 202 -11.73 -11.61 48.89
CA ILE A 202 -11.08 -12.76 48.25
C ILE A 202 -9.63 -12.81 48.74
N GLU A 203 -9.08 -14.02 48.87
CA GLU A 203 -7.68 -14.22 49.23
C GLU A 203 -6.72 -13.62 48.19
N ASP A 204 -5.67 -12.95 48.67
CA ASP A 204 -4.63 -12.36 47.84
C ASP A 204 -3.64 -13.42 47.34
N ASN A 205 -4.07 -14.16 46.32
CA ASN A 205 -3.31 -15.21 45.64
C ASN A 205 -2.91 -14.75 44.22
N GLU A 206 -1.83 -15.32 43.67
CA GLU A 206 -1.35 -14.99 42.32
C GLU A 206 -2.45 -15.14 41.25
N TRP A 207 -3.29 -16.17 41.38
CA TRP A 207 -4.46 -16.38 40.54
C TRP A 207 -5.45 -15.21 40.58
N ASN A 208 -5.77 -14.71 41.77
CA ASN A 208 -6.75 -13.64 41.95
C ASN A 208 -6.20 -12.29 41.50
N ARG A 209 -4.89 -12.06 41.67
CA ARG A 209 -4.19 -10.90 41.09
C ARG A 209 -4.22 -10.93 39.58
N ARG A 210 -3.94 -12.08 38.96
CA ARG A 210 -4.06 -12.24 37.50
C ARG A 210 -5.49 -12.00 37.04
N MET A 211 -6.49 -12.55 37.74
CA MET A 211 -7.90 -12.39 37.37
C MET A 211 -8.46 -11.00 37.63
N ALA A 212 -7.77 -10.15 38.41
CA ALA A 212 -8.10 -8.74 38.58
C ALA A 212 -7.81 -7.90 37.31
N GLU A 213 -7.05 -8.46 36.35
CA GLU A 213 -6.82 -7.84 35.04
C GLU A 213 -7.65 -8.54 33.95
N PRO A 214 -8.03 -7.83 32.87
CA PRO A 214 -8.68 -8.44 31.71
C PRO A 214 -7.76 -9.49 31.07
N GLN A 215 -8.26 -10.72 30.90
CA GLN A 215 -7.48 -11.81 30.31
C GLN A 215 -7.36 -11.68 28.80
N PHE A 216 -8.27 -10.96 28.17
CA PHE A 216 -8.22 -10.66 26.75
C PHE A 216 -8.83 -9.30 26.45
N ARG A 217 -8.38 -8.72 25.34
CA ARG A 217 -8.98 -7.56 24.69
C ARG A 217 -8.88 -7.76 23.18
N ILE A 218 -10.00 -8.07 22.54
CA ILE A 218 -10.10 -8.39 21.12
C ILE A 218 -9.94 -7.13 20.27
N VAL A 219 -10.62 -6.04 20.65
CA VAL A 219 -10.66 -4.77 19.94
C VAL A 219 -10.03 -3.70 20.82
N SER A 220 -8.76 -3.39 20.54
CA SER A 220 -8.12 -2.18 21.05
C SER A 220 -8.61 -0.93 20.30
N GLU A 221 -8.37 0.24 20.88
CA GLU A 221 -8.63 1.55 20.29
C GLU A 221 -7.95 1.70 18.92
N GLN A 222 -6.68 1.25 18.82
CA GLN A 222 -5.92 1.23 17.57
C GLN A 222 -6.60 0.33 16.52
N ALA A 223 -7.03 -0.87 16.92
CA ALA A 223 -7.70 -1.80 16.02
C ALA A 223 -9.04 -1.22 15.54
N LEU A 224 -9.79 -0.55 16.42
CA LEU A 224 -11.06 0.08 16.08
C LEU A 224 -10.90 1.18 15.02
N VAL A 225 -9.95 2.11 15.22
CA VAL A 225 -9.66 3.18 14.26
C VAL A 225 -9.19 2.60 12.93
N HIS A 226 -8.36 1.55 12.96
CA HIS A 226 -7.95 0.87 11.72
C HIS A 226 -9.14 0.22 10.99
N ILE A 227 -10.04 -0.46 11.72
CA ILE A 227 -11.24 -1.06 11.16
C ILE A 227 -12.12 0.01 10.51
N ASP A 228 -12.38 1.11 11.22
CA ASP A 228 -13.20 2.20 10.71
C ASP A 228 -12.60 2.86 9.48
N PHE A 229 -11.27 3.07 9.47
CA PHE A 229 -10.55 3.58 8.32
C PHE A 229 -10.70 2.65 7.11
N MET A 230 -10.50 1.34 7.28
CA MET A 230 -10.65 0.38 6.19
C MET A 230 -12.10 0.32 5.68
N TRP A 231 -13.09 0.42 6.55
CA TRP A 231 -14.51 0.46 6.16
C TRP A 231 -14.85 1.72 5.39
N SER A 232 -14.38 2.88 5.85
CA SER A 232 -14.54 4.18 5.20
C SER A 232 -13.86 4.18 3.82
N PHE A 233 -12.65 3.65 3.74
CA PHE A 233 -11.86 3.58 2.52
C PHE A 233 -12.52 2.73 1.43
N HIS A 234 -13.08 1.58 1.82
CA HIS A 234 -13.82 0.72 0.92
C HIS A 234 -15.27 1.16 0.69
N HIS A 235 -15.74 2.19 1.41
CA HIS A 235 -17.13 2.63 1.43
C HIS A 235 -18.08 1.45 1.74
N PHE A 236 -17.71 0.55 2.65
CA PHE A 236 -18.53 -0.62 2.94
C PHE A 236 -19.88 -0.25 3.54
N ASN A 237 -19.89 0.75 4.41
CA ASN A 237 -21.08 1.25 5.06
C ASN A 237 -21.52 2.56 4.41
N ASP A 238 -22.83 2.81 4.46
CA ASP A 238 -23.41 4.04 3.93
C ASP A 238 -23.06 5.25 4.81
N LYS A 239 -23.03 5.04 6.13
CA LYS A 239 -22.64 6.05 7.11
C LYS A 239 -21.14 5.99 7.43
N PRO A 240 -20.44 7.14 7.47
CA PRO A 240 -19.07 7.22 7.98
C PRO A 240 -19.02 6.95 9.49
N PHE A 241 -17.83 6.62 10.02
CA PHE A 241 -17.58 6.41 11.45
C PHE A 241 -18.44 5.34 12.13
N ARG A 242 -18.90 4.35 11.34
CA ARG A 242 -19.81 3.31 11.81
C ARG A 242 -19.20 2.39 12.85
N ALA A 243 -17.89 2.11 12.79
CA ALA A 243 -17.24 1.28 13.79
C ALA A 243 -17.14 2.03 15.14
N LEU A 244 -16.85 3.34 15.11
CA LEU A 244 -16.88 4.18 16.32
C LEU A 244 -18.27 4.19 16.95
N GLU A 245 -19.32 4.32 16.13
CA GLU A 245 -20.70 4.26 16.61
C GLU A 245 -21.00 2.94 17.32
N ILE A 246 -20.63 1.80 16.74
CA ILE A 246 -20.82 0.47 17.34
C ILE A 246 -20.05 0.38 18.67
N TYR A 247 -18.83 0.89 18.72
CA TYR A 247 -18.02 0.88 19.93
C TYR A 247 -18.67 1.67 21.07
N HIS A 248 -19.15 2.90 20.81
CA HIS A 248 -19.85 3.69 21.82
C HIS A 248 -21.19 3.10 22.26
N ARG A 249 -21.91 2.40 21.37
CA ARG A 249 -23.12 1.66 21.76
C ARG A 249 -22.84 0.64 22.85
N VAL A 250 -21.70 -0.04 22.79
CA VAL A 250 -21.28 -0.96 23.84
C VAL A 250 -20.74 -0.21 25.06
N TRP A 251 -19.66 0.57 24.88
CA TRP A 251 -18.88 1.09 25.99
C TRP A 251 -19.53 2.28 26.70
N SER A 252 -20.28 3.11 25.99
CA SER A 252 -20.94 4.29 26.56
C SER A 252 -22.41 4.03 26.92
N PHE A 253 -23.12 3.19 26.14
CA PHE A 253 -24.55 2.95 26.33
C PHE A 253 -24.91 1.56 26.90
N GLY A 254 -23.95 0.63 26.97
CA GLY A 254 -24.19 -0.71 27.51
C GLY A 254 -25.08 -1.59 26.63
N GLU A 255 -25.20 -1.31 25.33
CA GLU A 255 -25.93 -2.16 24.38
C GLU A 255 -25.07 -3.36 23.99
N LEU A 256 -25.33 -4.53 24.59
CA LEU A 256 -24.52 -5.74 24.40
C LEU A 256 -25.16 -6.72 23.41
N ASP A 257 -24.32 -7.38 22.58
CA ASP A 257 -24.68 -8.59 21.81
C ASP A 257 -23.75 -9.73 22.24
N LEU A 258 -24.30 -10.68 23.00
CA LEU A 258 -23.54 -11.81 23.56
C LEU A 258 -23.74 -13.10 22.79
N LEU A 259 -24.32 -13.03 21.58
CA LEU A 259 -24.63 -14.19 20.75
C LEU A 259 -25.52 -15.22 21.46
N GLU A 260 -26.58 -14.75 22.16
CA GLU A 260 -27.55 -15.63 22.81
C GLU A 260 -28.31 -16.51 21.80
N ASP A 261 -28.45 -16.03 20.56
CA ASP A 261 -29.04 -16.72 19.41
C ASP A 261 -28.09 -17.75 18.74
N GLU A 262 -26.85 -17.90 19.20
CA GLU A 262 -25.88 -18.83 18.61
C GLU A 262 -26.37 -20.27 18.63
N ALA A 263 -27.08 -20.67 19.70
CA ALA A 263 -27.63 -22.02 19.83
C ALA A 263 -28.66 -22.34 18.75
N GLU A 264 -29.42 -21.32 18.32
CA GLU A 264 -30.48 -21.42 17.31
C GLU A 264 -29.96 -21.25 15.87
N CYS A 265 -28.71 -20.78 15.71
CA CYS A 265 -28.11 -20.58 14.40
C CYS A 265 -27.94 -21.90 13.63
N GLU A 266 -28.49 -21.94 12.41
CA GLU A 266 -28.35 -23.08 11.50
C GLU A 266 -26.90 -23.29 11.03
N THR A 267 -26.52 -24.56 10.87
CA THR A 267 -25.23 -24.96 10.30
C THR A 267 -25.34 -25.16 8.79
N PHE A 268 -24.53 -24.45 8.01
CA PHE A 268 -24.54 -24.58 6.55
C PHE A 268 -23.53 -25.62 6.06
N PRO A 269 -23.91 -26.57 5.19
CA PRO A 269 -22.96 -27.50 4.58
C PRO A 269 -22.13 -26.81 3.49
N GLN A 270 -20.95 -27.37 3.20
CA GLN A 270 -20.10 -26.87 2.12
C GLN A 270 -20.77 -27.13 0.76
N THR A 271 -21.11 -26.06 0.05
CA THR A 271 -21.70 -26.10 -1.30
C THR A 271 -20.77 -25.42 -2.31
N PRO A 272 -20.90 -25.69 -3.62
CA PRO A 272 -20.13 -24.97 -4.63
C PRO A 272 -20.57 -23.50 -4.70
N ILE A 273 -19.61 -22.61 -5.00
CA ILE A 273 -19.85 -21.16 -5.09
C ILE A 273 -20.88 -20.88 -6.21
N PRO A 274 -21.89 -20.00 -5.98
CA PRO A 274 -22.84 -19.59 -7.00
C PRO A 274 -22.18 -19.09 -8.30
N LYS A 275 -22.86 -19.28 -9.44
CA LYS A 275 -22.33 -18.86 -10.76
C LYS A 275 -22.18 -17.33 -10.82
N PRO A 276 -21.10 -16.82 -11.45
CA PRO A 276 -20.83 -15.39 -11.46
C PRO A 276 -21.78 -14.63 -12.38
N LEU A 277 -22.13 -13.41 -11.97
CA LEU A 277 -22.73 -12.37 -12.79
C LEU A 277 -21.67 -11.32 -13.13
N TRP A 278 -21.90 -10.53 -14.18
CA TRP A 278 -20.92 -9.55 -14.68
C TRP A 278 -21.56 -8.17 -14.75
N LEU A 279 -21.13 -7.24 -13.91
CA LEU A 279 -21.66 -5.88 -13.83
C LEU A 279 -20.72 -4.88 -14.50
N LYS A 280 -21.25 -3.96 -15.31
CA LYS A 280 -20.43 -2.96 -16.02
C LYS A 280 -20.12 -1.73 -15.15
N VAL A 281 -18.85 -1.46 -14.90
CA VAL A 281 -18.33 -0.28 -14.15
C VAL A 281 -17.50 0.67 -15.03
N ALA A 282 -16.92 0.17 -16.13
CA ALA A 282 -15.99 0.89 -17.02
C ALA A 282 -14.58 1.10 -16.43
N ARG A 283 -14.39 2.05 -15.52
CA ARG A 283 -13.09 2.40 -14.91
C ARG A 283 -13.28 2.77 -13.43
N TRP A 284 -12.17 2.81 -12.68
CA TRP A 284 -12.16 3.41 -11.34
C TRP A 284 -11.95 4.91 -11.45
N GLY A 285 -12.68 5.67 -10.65
CA GLY A 285 -12.57 7.12 -10.63
C GLY A 285 -13.30 7.80 -11.79
N ASP A 286 -13.85 8.98 -11.49
CA ASP A 286 -14.46 9.86 -12.48
C ASP A 286 -13.41 10.79 -13.13
N GLY A 287 -12.21 10.88 -12.55
CA GLY A 287 -11.14 11.78 -13.00
C GLY A 287 -11.31 13.22 -12.53
N SER A 288 -12.28 13.48 -11.65
CA SER A 288 -12.54 14.79 -11.04
C SER A 288 -11.39 15.26 -10.14
N LEU A 289 -11.53 16.47 -9.60
CA LEU A 289 -10.59 17.02 -8.61
C LEU A 289 -10.82 16.47 -7.20
N SER A 290 -11.95 15.79 -6.94
CA SER A 290 -12.32 15.16 -5.66
C SER A 290 -12.20 13.64 -5.68
N ASP A 291 -11.60 13.10 -6.74
CA ASP A 291 -11.41 11.68 -6.98
C ASP A 291 -10.36 11.09 -6.03
N GLY A 292 -10.66 9.90 -5.50
CA GLY A 292 -9.77 9.11 -4.68
C GLY A 292 -9.39 9.84 -3.39
N LEU A 293 -8.08 9.91 -3.12
CA LEU A 293 -7.54 10.64 -1.98
C LEU A 293 -7.40 12.16 -2.19
N ALA A 294 -7.90 12.72 -3.29
CA ALA A 294 -7.86 14.16 -3.50
C ALA A 294 -8.80 14.87 -2.51
N ASP A 295 -8.32 15.95 -1.88
CA ASP A 295 -9.02 16.65 -0.82
C ASP A 295 -9.04 18.17 -1.10
N PRO A 296 -9.89 18.62 -2.03
CA PRO A 296 -9.98 20.03 -2.39
C PRO A 296 -10.34 20.94 -1.22
N MET A 297 -11.06 20.41 -0.22
CA MET A 297 -11.48 21.17 0.95
C MET A 297 -10.27 21.55 1.81
N ALA A 298 -9.32 20.62 2.01
CA ALA A 298 -8.05 20.93 2.66
C ALA A 298 -7.28 21.99 1.88
N GLU A 299 -7.19 21.87 0.54
CA GLU A 299 -6.48 22.86 -0.28
C GLU A 299 -7.06 24.27 -0.16
N MET A 300 -8.38 24.40 0.05
CA MET A 300 -9.05 25.70 0.17
C MET A 300 -8.97 26.31 1.57
N THR A 301 -8.73 25.50 2.61
CA THR A 301 -8.76 25.96 4.02
C THR A 301 -7.40 26.37 4.56
N TYR A 302 -6.30 25.86 4.00
CA TYR A 302 -4.95 26.24 4.40
C TYR A 302 -4.51 27.57 3.77
N PHE A 303 -3.71 28.35 4.50
CA PHE A 303 -3.32 29.71 4.11
C PHE A 303 -2.50 29.76 2.81
N ASP A 304 -1.53 28.84 2.66
CA ASP A 304 -0.74 28.68 1.44
C ASP A 304 -1.36 27.64 0.46
N GLY A 305 -2.59 27.21 0.77
CA GLY A 305 -3.39 26.29 -0.04
C GLY A 305 -2.64 25.03 -0.48
N GLY A 306 -2.61 24.80 -1.80
CA GLY A 306 -1.97 23.63 -2.40
C GLY A 306 -0.44 23.67 -2.47
N ASP A 307 0.19 24.77 -2.02
CA ASP A 307 1.64 24.89 -1.88
C ASP A 307 2.10 24.55 -0.44
N ASP A 308 1.16 24.40 0.50
CA ASP A 308 1.43 23.94 1.86
C ASP A 308 1.62 22.41 1.91
N PRO A 309 2.82 21.91 2.32
CA PRO A 309 3.06 20.48 2.46
C PRO A 309 2.22 19.81 3.57
N ALA A 310 1.63 20.56 4.50
CA ALA A 310 0.70 20.04 5.50
C ALA A 310 -0.71 19.83 4.94
N ALA A 311 -1.10 20.58 3.90
CA ALA A 311 -2.39 20.43 3.25
C ALA A 311 -2.38 19.32 2.19
N VAL A 312 -1.32 19.28 1.37
CA VAL A 312 -1.29 18.47 0.16
C VAL A 312 0.01 17.69 0.02
N ARG A 313 -0.12 16.42 -0.42
CA ARG A 313 0.98 15.59 -0.90
C ARG A 313 0.82 15.29 -2.39
N VAL A 314 1.91 15.34 -3.14
CA VAL A 314 1.92 14.95 -4.56
C VAL A 314 2.37 13.49 -4.69
N ILE A 315 1.51 12.67 -5.29
CA ILE A 315 1.80 11.26 -5.62
C ILE A 315 1.90 11.07 -7.13
N ASN A 316 2.72 10.10 -7.55
CA ASN A 316 2.80 9.67 -8.94
C ASN A 316 1.83 8.49 -9.16
N THR A 317 0.78 8.70 -9.96
CA THR A 317 -0.15 7.64 -10.38
C THR A 317 0.09 7.26 -11.84
N ALA A 318 -0.57 6.20 -12.31
CA ALA A 318 -0.51 5.79 -13.72
C ALA A 318 -1.08 6.86 -14.67
N ASP A 319 -2.00 7.69 -14.18
CA ASP A 319 -2.64 8.77 -14.93
C ASP A 319 -1.89 10.12 -14.80
N GLY A 320 -0.74 10.13 -14.11
CA GLY A 320 0.11 11.30 -13.91
C GLY A 320 0.30 11.70 -12.46
N LYS A 321 0.81 12.92 -12.23
CA LYS A 321 0.95 13.47 -10.88
C LYS A 321 -0.43 13.89 -10.35
N ARG A 322 -0.76 13.46 -9.13
CA ARG A 322 -2.00 13.82 -8.45
C ARG A 322 -1.69 14.40 -7.07
N ARG A 323 -2.44 15.44 -6.71
CA ARG A 323 -2.47 16.02 -5.37
C ARG A 323 -3.47 15.23 -4.53
N VAL A 324 -3.05 14.83 -3.33
CA VAL A 324 -3.85 14.05 -2.38
C VAL A 324 -3.70 14.64 -0.98
N VAL A 325 -4.61 14.25 -0.08
CA VAL A 325 -4.54 14.58 1.34
C VAL A 325 -3.13 14.30 1.88
N CYS A 326 -2.64 15.18 2.75
CA CYS A 326 -1.41 14.90 3.48
C CYS A 326 -1.61 13.68 4.39
N PHE A 327 -0.62 12.78 4.41
CA PHE A 327 -0.56 11.64 5.31
C PHE A 327 0.88 11.39 5.73
N ALA A 328 1.07 10.85 6.94
CA ALA A 328 2.37 10.38 7.40
C ALA A 328 2.71 9.01 6.80
N GLU A 329 4.00 8.72 6.64
CA GLU A 329 4.48 7.45 6.09
C GLU A 329 5.35 6.70 7.10
N ASP A 330 5.18 5.38 7.13
CA ASP A 330 5.96 4.45 7.94
C ASP A 330 6.31 3.20 7.11
N ASP A 331 7.07 2.25 7.66
CA ASP A 331 7.43 1.02 6.96
C ASP A 331 6.22 0.09 6.76
N GLU A 332 5.27 0.14 7.70
CA GLU A 332 3.99 -0.58 7.66
C GLU A 332 2.80 0.36 7.88
N VAL A 333 1.57 -0.16 7.83
CA VAL A 333 0.40 0.63 8.22
C VAL A 333 0.31 0.62 9.74
N THR A 334 0.63 1.76 10.35
CA THR A 334 0.61 1.94 11.80
C THR A 334 -0.53 2.88 12.20
N VAL A 335 -0.96 2.73 13.47
CA VAL A 335 -2.00 3.56 14.08
C VAL A 335 -1.47 4.07 15.41
N ASP A 336 -1.45 5.39 15.57
CA ASP A 336 -0.99 6.03 16.80
C ASP A 336 -1.96 5.77 17.95
N PRO A 337 -1.52 5.16 19.08
CA PRO A 337 -2.41 4.78 20.17
C PRO A 337 -3.08 5.98 20.85
N ASP A 338 -2.32 7.03 21.13
CA ASP A 338 -2.79 8.19 21.88
C ASP A 338 -3.81 8.99 21.07
N SER A 339 -3.51 9.20 19.78
CA SER A 339 -4.45 9.82 18.82
C SER A 339 -5.70 8.97 18.63
N ALA A 340 -5.58 7.64 18.57
CA ALA A 340 -6.74 6.76 18.46
C ALA A 340 -7.66 6.86 19.69
N ALA A 341 -7.09 6.84 20.90
CA ALA A 341 -7.84 7.02 22.13
C ALA A 341 -8.52 8.40 22.18
N PHE A 342 -7.80 9.47 21.81
CA PHE A 342 -8.37 10.81 21.75
C PHE A 342 -9.56 10.89 20.78
N ILE A 343 -9.44 10.31 19.58
CA ILE A 343 -10.52 10.34 18.60
C ILE A 343 -11.78 9.65 19.12
N ILE A 344 -11.61 8.50 19.79
CA ILE A 344 -12.72 7.71 20.32
C ILE A 344 -13.37 8.46 21.49
N TRP A 345 -12.60 8.88 22.49
CA TRP A 345 -13.18 9.35 23.74
C TRP A 345 -13.55 10.84 23.75
N GLU A 346 -12.78 11.69 23.07
CA GLU A 346 -12.95 13.14 23.12
C GLU A 346 -13.59 13.70 21.83
N GLU A 347 -13.15 13.25 20.66
CA GLU A 347 -13.54 13.84 19.37
C GLU A 347 -14.84 13.27 18.79
N TYR A 348 -15.21 12.04 19.17
CA TYR A 348 -16.37 11.33 18.63
C TYR A 348 -17.71 12.10 18.76
N PRO A 349 -18.04 12.79 19.87
CA PRO A 349 -19.28 13.58 19.96
C PRO A 349 -19.39 14.63 18.84
N ARG A 350 -18.29 15.34 18.56
CA ARG A 350 -18.22 16.35 17.49
C ARG A 350 -18.37 15.69 16.12
N LEU A 351 -17.67 14.57 15.89
CA LEU A 351 -17.78 13.82 14.63
C LEU A 351 -19.21 13.34 14.39
N ARG A 352 -19.86 12.79 15.41
CA ARG A 352 -21.24 12.31 15.32
C ARG A 352 -22.20 13.42 14.90
N GLU A 353 -22.10 14.61 15.48
CA GLU A 353 -22.92 15.77 15.09
C GLU A 353 -22.69 16.17 13.64
N SER A 354 -21.43 16.25 13.20
CA SER A 354 -21.09 16.56 11.81
C SER A 354 -21.59 15.50 10.82
N VAL A 355 -21.58 14.21 11.20
CA VAL A 355 -22.15 13.13 10.38
C VAL A 355 -23.66 13.28 10.27
N LEU A 356 -24.35 13.56 11.37
CA LEU A 356 -25.81 13.79 11.37
C LEU A 356 -26.19 15.03 10.56
N ALA A 357 -25.34 16.05 10.53
CA ALA A 357 -25.48 17.23 9.68
C ALA A 357 -25.15 16.97 8.20
N GLY A 358 -24.73 15.76 7.82
CA GLY A 358 -24.41 15.39 6.44
C GLY A 358 -23.10 15.98 5.91
N GLN A 359 -22.20 16.42 6.78
CA GLN A 359 -20.92 17.05 6.39
C GLN A 359 -19.86 16.03 5.97
N TYR A 360 -20.00 14.76 6.36
CA TYR A 360 -19.05 13.70 6.06
C TYR A 360 -19.63 12.67 5.10
N THR A 361 -18.83 12.33 4.09
CA THR A 361 -18.94 11.10 3.28
C THR A 361 -17.97 10.03 3.80
N PRO A 362 -18.17 8.74 3.48
CA PRO A 362 -17.21 7.69 3.85
C PRO A 362 -15.77 7.98 3.38
N GLY A 363 -15.61 8.51 2.16
CA GLY A 363 -14.30 8.94 1.65
C GLY A 363 -13.66 10.04 2.49
N SER A 364 -14.43 11.06 2.89
CA SER A 364 -13.93 12.14 3.74
C SER A 364 -13.59 11.71 5.18
N ALA A 365 -14.25 10.67 5.69
CA ALA A 365 -13.91 10.09 7.00
C ALA A 365 -12.53 9.42 6.97
N ALA A 366 -12.22 8.70 5.89
CA ALA A 366 -10.88 8.16 5.69
C ALA A 366 -9.82 9.26 5.49
N GLN A 367 -10.15 10.36 4.80
CA GLN A 367 -9.28 11.53 4.70
C GLN A 367 -9.07 12.21 6.05
N PHE A 368 -10.09 12.26 6.92
CA PHE A 368 -9.97 12.79 8.28
C PHE A 368 -8.91 12.04 9.08
N TYR A 369 -8.91 10.70 9.10
CA TYR A 369 -7.89 9.93 9.82
C TYR A 369 -6.47 10.19 9.29
N LEU A 370 -6.31 10.28 7.96
CA LEU A 370 -5.02 10.57 7.34
C LEU A 370 -4.53 11.98 7.69
N ARG A 371 -5.42 12.97 7.67
CA ARG A 371 -5.12 14.37 8.00
C ARG A 371 -4.84 14.57 9.47
N PHE A 372 -5.57 13.88 10.35
CA PHE A 372 -5.33 13.88 11.78
C PHE A 372 -3.94 13.31 12.11
N GLY A 373 -3.42 12.43 11.22
CA GLY A 373 -2.12 11.79 11.40
C GLY A 373 -2.17 10.56 12.31
N VAL A 374 -3.37 10.10 12.69
CA VAL A 374 -3.56 8.88 13.49
C VAL A 374 -3.16 7.62 12.72
N ILE A 375 -3.28 7.63 11.39
CA ILE A 375 -2.92 6.52 10.51
C ILE A 375 -1.76 6.91 9.63
N GLN A 376 -0.70 6.11 9.68
CA GLN A 376 0.46 6.26 8.82
C GLN A 376 0.43 5.17 7.74
N LEU A 377 0.65 5.56 6.49
CA LEU A 377 0.63 4.64 5.35
C LEU A 377 2.03 4.08 5.07
N ALA A 378 2.09 2.85 4.57
CA ALA A 378 3.36 2.27 4.15
C ALA A 378 4.04 3.10 3.03
N LYS A 379 5.34 3.32 3.16
CA LYS A 379 6.17 4.11 2.22
C LYS A 379 5.95 3.70 0.76
N GLY A 380 5.71 4.68 -0.10
CA GLY A 380 5.52 4.48 -1.54
C GLY A 380 4.20 3.80 -1.94
N LYS A 381 3.27 3.54 -1.01
CA LYS A 381 1.95 2.96 -1.31
C LYS A 381 0.85 3.98 -1.57
N GLY A 382 1.12 5.29 -1.49
CA GLY A 382 0.11 6.34 -1.71
C GLY A 382 -0.73 6.19 -2.99
N ALA A 383 -0.11 5.80 -4.11
CA ALA A 383 -0.83 5.55 -5.37
C ALA A 383 -1.77 4.33 -5.33
N LEU A 384 -1.41 3.29 -4.57
CA LEU A 384 -2.27 2.13 -4.34
C LEU A 384 -3.49 2.56 -3.53
N TYR A 385 -3.28 3.31 -2.45
CA TYR A 385 -4.36 3.80 -1.61
C TYR A 385 -5.29 4.76 -2.39
N HIS A 386 -4.74 5.70 -3.15
CA HIS A 386 -5.54 6.56 -4.04
C HIS A 386 -6.47 5.75 -4.96
N ARG A 387 -5.95 4.70 -5.61
CA ARG A 387 -6.74 3.82 -6.49
C ARG A 387 -7.80 3.01 -5.73
N MET A 388 -7.49 2.58 -4.51
CA MET A 388 -8.46 1.85 -3.68
C MET A 388 -9.61 2.76 -3.23
N MET A 389 -9.33 4.04 -2.93
CA MET A 389 -10.34 5.04 -2.62
C MET A 389 -11.23 5.35 -3.83
N GLN A 390 -10.63 5.53 -5.01
CA GLN A 390 -11.37 5.70 -6.29
C GLN A 390 -12.40 4.59 -6.49
N ARG A 391 -12.00 3.34 -6.20
CA ARG A 391 -12.90 2.18 -6.29
C ARG A 391 -14.07 2.29 -5.30
N GLY A 392 -13.81 2.64 -4.04
CA GLY A 392 -14.86 2.82 -3.03
C GLY A 392 -15.87 3.90 -3.44
N GLN A 393 -15.37 5.06 -3.86
CA GLN A 393 -16.21 6.15 -4.39
C GLN A 393 -17.03 5.72 -5.61
N THR A 394 -16.43 4.98 -6.55
CA THR A 394 -17.14 4.46 -7.73
C THR A 394 -18.29 3.55 -7.31
N TYR A 395 -18.09 2.67 -6.32
CA TYR A 395 -19.16 1.83 -5.81
C TYR A 395 -20.24 2.64 -5.12
N HIS A 396 -19.88 3.67 -4.35
CA HIS A 396 -20.84 4.52 -3.66
C HIS A 396 -21.72 5.28 -4.66
N GLN A 397 -21.12 5.90 -5.67
CA GLN A 397 -21.83 6.58 -6.77
C GLN A 397 -22.76 5.64 -7.54
N MET A 398 -22.35 4.37 -7.73
CA MET A 398 -23.17 3.35 -8.37
C MET A 398 -24.18 2.68 -7.42
N GLY A 399 -24.26 3.09 -6.14
CA GLY A 399 -25.12 2.47 -5.14
C GLY A 399 -24.83 0.97 -4.95
N LEU A 400 -23.57 0.56 -5.07
CA LEU A 400 -23.08 -0.80 -4.84
C LEU A 400 -22.49 -0.98 -3.44
N THR A 401 -22.52 0.07 -2.62
CA THR A 401 -22.09 0.07 -1.22
C THR A 401 -23.19 -0.46 -0.30
N GLY A 402 -22.83 -0.83 0.93
CA GLY A 402 -23.79 -1.31 1.92
C GLY A 402 -24.36 -2.69 1.62
N TYR A 403 -25.66 -2.84 1.92
CA TYR A 403 -26.35 -4.13 1.86
C TYR A 403 -26.73 -4.50 0.41
N GLN A 404 -25.97 -5.43 -0.18
CA GLN A 404 -26.14 -5.85 -1.56
C GLN A 404 -26.27 -7.37 -1.66
N THR A 405 -27.29 -7.82 -2.39
CA THR A 405 -27.52 -9.25 -2.69
C THR A 405 -27.39 -9.48 -4.19
N MET A 406 -27.05 -10.71 -4.59
CA MET A 406 -26.96 -11.05 -6.02
C MET A 406 -28.30 -10.87 -6.73
N GLU A 407 -29.40 -11.23 -6.08
CA GLU A 407 -30.76 -11.08 -6.60
C GLU A 407 -31.14 -9.61 -6.77
N GLY A 408 -30.84 -8.78 -5.77
CA GLY A 408 -31.09 -7.34 -5.83
C GLY A 408 -30.32 -6.67 -6.97
N LEU A 409 -29.04 -7.03 -7.15
CA LEU A 409 -28.22 -6.52 -8.24
C LEU A 409 -28.71 -6.96 -9.62
N GLN A 410 -29.29 -8.15 -9.75
CA GLN A 410 -29.83 -8.65 -11.01
C GLN A 410 -31.13 -7.94 -11.42
N GLN A 411 -31.95 -7.51 -10.44
CA GLN A 411 -33.23 -6.83 -10.68
C GLN A 411 -33.06 -5.34 -11.04
N ARG A 412 -31.90 -4.76 -10.71
CA ARG A 412 -31.59 -3.37 -11.00
C ARG A 412 -31.54 -3.07 -12.50
N LYS A 413 -32.32 -2.07 -12.92
CA LYS A 413 -32.43 -1.64 -14.33
C LYS A 413 -31.39 -0.58 -14.72
N ASP A 414 -30.83 0.11 -13.74
CA ASP A 414 -29.86 1.18 -13.89
C ASP A 414 -28.45 0.66 -14.21
N VAL A 415 -28.11 -0.53 -13.72
CA VAL A 415 -26.81 -1.18 -13.99
C VAL A 415 -26.90 -2.26 -15.06
N LYS A 416 -25.88 -2.34 -15.92
CA LYS A 416 -25.81 -3.39 -16.94
C LYS A 416 -25.19 -4.66 -16.37
N VAL A 417 -26.03 -5.66 -16.11
CA VAL A 417 -25.63 -6.99 -15.64
C VAL A 417 -25.74 -8.03 -16.76
N LEU A 418 -24.70 -8.86 -16.92
CA LEU A 418 -24.64 -9.96 -17.87
C LEU A 418 -24.48 -11.30 -17.16
N SER A 419 -25.04 -12.36 -17.74
CA SER A 419 -24.73 -13.73 -17.35
C SER A 419 -23.35 -14.16 -17.83
N ASP A 420 -22.77 -15.19 -17.22
CA ASP A 420 -21.44 -15.69 -17.57
C ASP A 420 -21.31 -16.08 -19.05
N ALA A 421 -22.34 -16.73 -19.62
CA ALA A 421 -22.35 -17.08 -21.04
C ALA A 421 -22.28 -15.83 -21.95
N LYS A 422 -23.11 -14.81 -21.67
CA LYS A 422 -23.12 -13.56 -22.45
C LYS A 422 -21.81 -12.80 -22.32
N TYR A 423 -21.20 -12.80 -21.14
CA TYR A 423 -19.90 -12.17 -20.94
C TYR A 423 -18.78 -12.89 -21.70
N ARG A 424 -18.72 -14.23 -21.66
CA ARG A 424 -17.74 -15.00 -22.44
C ARG A 424 -17.85 -14.70 -23.94
N ASP A 425 -19.06 -14.57 -24.46
CA ASP A 425 -19.26 -14.20 -25.87
C ASP A 425 -18.80 -12.77 -26.17
N LEU A 426 -19.00 -11.82 -25.26
CA LEU A 426 -18.45 -10.47 -25.36
C LEU A 426 -16.92 -10.47 -25.38
N VAL A 427 -16.29 -11.27 -24.51
CA VAL A 427 -14.83 -11.41 -24.46
C VAL A 427 -14.29 -12.02 -25.76
N LYS A 428 -14.92 -13.09 -26.27
CA LYS A 428 -14.56 -13.69 -27.57
C LYS A 428 -14.60 -12.66 -28.70
N ARG A 429 -15.65 -11.84 -28.78
CA ARG A 429 -15.76 -10.77 -29.78
C ARG A 429 -14.65 -9.73 -29.64
N LYS A 430 -14.33 -9.29 -28.42
CA LYS A 430 -13.22 -8.35 -28.17
C LYS A 430 -11.86 -8.92 -28.54
N ILE A 431 -11.60 -10.18 -28.21
CA ILE A 431 -10.35 -10.86 -28.58
C ILE A 431 -10.24 -10.96 -30.09
N LYS A 432 -11.32 -11.36 -30.78
CA LYS A 432 -11.37 -11.41 -32.25
C LYS A 432 -11.10 -10.04 -32.87
N GLY A 433 -11.66 -8.97 -32.31
CA GLY A 433 -11.42 -7.59 -32.74
C GLY A 433 -9.96 -7.18 -32.56
N LYS A 434 -9.37 -7.38 -31.38
CA LYS A 434 -7.94 -7.10 -31.13
C LYS A 434 -7.03 -7.89 -32.06
N LEU A 435 -7.34 -9.16 -32.29
CA LEU A 435 -6.57 -10.03 -33.17
C LEU A 435 -6.65 -9.57 -34.64
N ALA A 436 -7.79 -9.05 -35.07
CA ALA A 436 -7.94 -8.42 -36.39
C ALA A 436 -7.08 -7.15 -36.51
N THR A 437 -7.06 -6.30 -35.49
CA THR A 437 -6.19 -5.11 -35.45
C THR A 437 -4.71 -5.48 -35.51
N VAL A 438 -4.27 -6.47 -34.72
CA VAL A 438 -2.88 -6.95 -34.74
C VAL A 438 -2.53 -7.53 -36.11
N ARG A 439 -3.39 -8.34 -36.71
CA ARG A 439 -3.19 -8.86 -38.06
C ARG A 439 -3.07 -7.74 -39.10
N TRP A 440 -3.89 -6.70 -39.00
CA TRP A 440 -3.81 -5.55 -39.89
C TRP A 440 -2.47 -4.84 -39.79
N TRP A 441 -1.99 -4.54 -38.58
CA TRP A 441 -0.68 -3.91 -38.38
C TRP A 441 0.48 -4.79 -38.84
N LEU A 442 0.41 -6.09 -38.58
CA LEU A 442 1.45 -7.03 -38.98
C LEU A 442 1.50 -7.18 -40.51
N ASN A 443 0.33 -7.21 -41.17
CA ASN A 443 0.26 -7.19 -42.63
C ASN A 443 0.77 -5.86 -43.22
N LEU A 444 0.50 -4.74 -42.55
CA LEU A 444 1.01 -3.42 -42.97
C LEU A 444 2.54 -3.37 -42.87
N ASP A 445 3.12 -3.82 -41.75
CA ASP A 445 4.59 -3.88 -41.55
C ASP A 445 5.23 -4.82 -42.58
N LEU A 446 4.66 -6.01 -42.82
CA LEU A 446 5.15 -6.92 -43.85
C LEU A 446 5.08 -6.30 -45.25
N ALA A 447 3.98 -5.60 -45.58
CA ALA A 447 3.84 -4.91 -46.86
C ALA A 447 4.90 -3.81 -47.01
N PHE A 448 5.13 -3.01 -45.96
CA PHE A 448 6.17 -1.97 -45.98
C PHE A 448 7.56 -2.58 -46.18
N ARG A 449 7.92 -3.62 -45.41
CA ARG A 449 9.21 -4.30 -45.55
C ARG A 449 9.40 -4.89 -46.94
N TYR A 450 8.36 -5.50 -47.50
CA TYR A 450 8.38 -6.02 -48.87
C TYR A 450 8.66 -4.90 -49.89
N HIS A 451 7.88 -3.81 -49.84
CA HIS A 451 8.04 -2.69 -50.77
C HIS A 451 9.40 -1.98 -50.65
N LEU A 452 9.92 -1.84 -49.43
CA LEU A 452 11.24 -1.28 -49.14
C LEU A 452 12.37 -2.19 -49.64
N HIS A 453 12.31 -3.50 -49.35
CA HIS A 453 13.32 -4.46 -49.78
C HIS A 453 13.43 -4.56 -51.31
N HIS A 454 12.29 -4.55 -52.01
CA HIS A 454 12.23 -4.66 -53.47
C HIS A 454 12.32 -3.31 -54.21
N LYS A 455 12.48 -2.18 -53.49
CA LYS A 455 12.59 -0.82 -54.07
C LYS A 455 11.51 -0.49 -55.12
N THR A 456 10.28 -0.95 -54.87
CA THR A 456 9.12 -0.59 -55.71
C THR A 456 8.85 0.92 -55.66
N PRO A 457 8.08 1.52 -56.60
CA PRO A 457 7.75 2.95 -56.57
C PRO A 457 7.12 3.39 -55.23
N ILE A 458 6.28 2.55 -54.64
CA ILE A 458 5.68 2.76 -53.32
C ILE A 458 6.76 2.71 -52.22
N GLY A 459 7.68 1.74 -52.29
CA GLY A 459 8.81 1.63 -51.35
C GLY A 459 9.74 2.84 -51.39
N LEU A 460 10.04 3.36 -52.59
CA LEU A 460 10.84 4.59 -52.75
C LEU A 460 10.12 5.82 -52.19
N PHE A 461 8.80 5.92 -52.39
CA PHE A 461 7.98 6.97 -51.78
C PHE A 461 8.00 6.88 -50.24
N ILE A 462 7.83 5.69 -49.68
CA ILE A 462 7.89 5.47 -48.22
C ILE A 462 9.27 5.83 -47.68
N GLN A 463 10.35 5.38 -48.32
CA GLN A 463 11.72 5.69 -47.92
C GLN A 463 11.96 7.20 -47.92
N ALA A 464 11.59 7.89 -49.00
CA ALA A 464 11.73 9.35 -49.09
C ALA A 464 10.95 10.08 -47.99
N ARG A 465 9.78 9.56 -47.61
CA ARG A 465 8.98 10.13 -46.52
C ARG A 465 9.59 9.90 -45.14
N LEU A 466 10.08 8.68 -44.88
CA LEU A 466 10.79 8.33 -43.65
C LEU A 466 12.08 9.14 -43.50
N ASP A 467 12.85 9.31 -44.58
CA ASP A 467 14.07 10.12 -44.59
C ASP A 467 13.75 11.60 -44.32
N ALA A 468 12.67 12.13 -44.90
CA ALA A 468 12.22 13.50 -44.64
C ALA A 468 11.76 13.70 -43.18
N GLU A 469 11.04 12.73 -42.60
CA GLU A 469 10.64 12.76 -41.19
C GLU A 469 11.85 12.66 -40.26
N ALA A 470 12.80 11.76 -40.54
CA ALA A 470 14.04 11.64 -39.77
C ALA A 470 14.88 12.93 -39.84
N GLN A 471 14.95 13.58 -41.00
CA GLN A 471 15.61 14.89 -41.14
C GLN A 471 14.88 15.98 -40.34
N ALA A 472 13.55 16.00 -40.37
CA ALA A 472 12.75 16.96 -39.61
C ALA A 472 12.90 16.75 -38.09
N GLU A 473 12.90 15.50 -37.61
CA GLU A 473 13.16 15.18 -36.21
C GLU A 473 14.58 15.57 -35.78
N ALA A 474 15.59 15.31 -36.62
CA ALA A 474 16.96 15.72 -36.36
C ALA A 474 17.09 17.25 -36.26
N GLN A 475 16.42 18.00 -37.15
CA GLN A 475 16.36 19.45 -37.11
C GLN A 475 15.63 19.96 -35.85
N GLN A 476 14.50 19.36 -35.48
CA GLN A 476 13.79 19.72 -34.25
C GLN A 476 14.62 19.42 -33.00
N HIS A 477 15.33 18.30 -32.98
CA HIS A 477 16.24 17.93 -31.90
C HIS A 477 17.37 18.96 -31.77
N GLN A 478 18.02 19.32 -32.89
CA GLN A 478 19.03 20.38 -32.94
C GLN A 478 18.48 21.72 -32.43
N ALA A 479 17.30 22.13 -32.90
CA ALA A 479 16.67 23.38 -32.48
C ALA A 479 16.33 23.40 -30.98
N ARG A 480 15.85 22.29 -30.41
CA ARG A 480 15.58 22.18 -28.97
C ARG A 480 16.85 22.34 -28.15
N TRP A 481 17.94 21.70 -28.55
CA TRP A 481 19.25 21.84 -27.90
C TRP A 481 19.80 23.26 -28.02
N PHE A 482 19.77 23.84 -29.22
CA PHE A 482 20.19 25.22 -29.45
C PHE A 482 19.39 26.18 -28.56
N ASN A 483 18.06 26.11 -28.56
CA ASN A 483 17.21 27.00 -27.75
C ASN A 483 17.44 26.85 -26.25
N ASN A 484 17.66 25.63 -25.76
CA ASN A 484 17.94 25.39 -24.34
C ASN A 484 19.27 26.03 -23.91
N VAL A 485 20.34 25.78 -24.68
CA VAL A 485 21.69 26.26 -24.34
C VAL A 485 21.82 27.76 -24.60
N SER A 486 21.38 28.25 -25.77
CA SER A 486 21.35 29.68 -26.10
C SER A 486 20.53 30.44 -25.06
N GLY A 487 19.32 29.98 -24.74
CA GLY A 487 18.47 30.61 -23.74
C GLY A 487 19.12 30.68 -22.35
N ALA A 488 19.81 29.64 -21.91
CA ALA A 488 20.54 29.65 -20.64
C ALA A 488 21.73 30.62 -20.67
N MET A 489 22.51 30.63 -21.76
CA MET A 489 23.69 31.50 -21.90
C MET A 489 23.29 32.97 -22.06
N LEU A 490 22.27 33.28 -22.85
CA LEU A 490 21.72 34.62 -22.99
C LEU A 490 21.05 35.10 -21.69
N GLY A 491 20.38 34.21 -20.95
CA GLY A 491 19.86 34.50 -19.61
C GLY A 491 20.96 34.90 -18.63
N TYR A 492 22.11 34.21 -18.66
CA TYR A 492 23.29 34.62 -17.90
C TYR A 492 23.85 35.97 -18.38
N SER A 493 23.91 36.21 -19.69
CA SER A 493 24.38 37.48 -20.24
C SER A 493 23.47 38.66 -19.88
N SER A 494 22.16 38.45 -19.85
CA SER A 494 21.17 39.42 -19.37
C SER A 494 21.33 39.69 -17.87
N ALA A 495 21.54 38.65 -17.05
CA ALA A 495 21.81 38.79 -15.62
C ALA A 495 23.12 39.53 -15.32
N PHE A 496 24.16 39.33 -16.14
CA PHE A 496 25.38 40.13 -16.10
C PHE A 496 25.07 41.60 -16.38
N GLY A 497 24.26 41.90 -17.40
CA GLY A 497 23.86 43.27 -17.72
C GLY A 497 23.13 43.97 -16.58
N MET A 498 22.17 43.29 -15.95
CA MET A 498 21.50 43.79 -14.73
C MET A 498 22.51 44.12 -13.62
N SER A 499 23.43 43.19 -13.34
CA SER A 499 24.44 43.37 -12.29
C SER A 499 25.39 44.54 -12.55
N VAL A 500 25.75 44.81 -13.82
CA VAL A 500 26.64 45.92 -14.17
C VAL A 500 25.92 47.27 -14.09
N MET A 501 24.65 47.31 -14.48
CA MET A 501 23.82 48.51 -14.43
C MET A 501 23.59 48.96 -12.98
N GLU A 502 23.16 48.06 -12.09
CA GLU A 502 22.96 48.41 -10.67
C GLU A 502 24.26 48.72 -9.92
N GLY A 503 25.34 48.00 -10.21
CA GLY A 503 26.63 48.19 -9.54
C GLY A 503 27.27 49.55 -9.81
N ARG A 504 26.87 50.26 -10.88
CA ARG A 504 27.34 51.61 -11.22
C ARG A 504 26.33 52.71 -10.87
N GLU A 505 25.03 52.38 -10.79
CA GLU A 505 23.96 53.32 -10.45
C GLU A 505 23.62 53.36 -8.94
N GLY A 506 24.39 52.65 -8.10
CA GLY A 506 24.47 52.93 -6.66
C GLY A 506 23.44 52.21 -5.79
N ALA A 507 23.33 50.89 -5.91
CA ALA A 507 22.96 50.01 -4.78
C ALA A 507 23.37 48.57 -5.12
N GLY A 508 24.27 47.99 -4.34
CA GLY A 508 24.68 46.59 -4.52
C GLY A 508 23.59 45.63 -4.03
N ASN A 509 22.60 45.32 -4.86
CA ASN A 509 21.55 44.39 -4.51
C ASN A 509 22.09 42.95 -4.44
N THR A 510 22.07 42.36 -3.24
CA THR A 510 22.54 40.99 -2.99
C THR A 510 21.76 39.96 -3.79
N ASP A 511 20.49 40.21 -4.10
CA ASP A 511 19.63 39.27 -4.80
C ASP A 511 19.94 39.20 -6.30
N ILE A 512 20.33 40.31 -6.93
CA ILE A 512 20.77 40.30 -8.33
C ILE A 512 22.11 39.59 -8.49
N ARG A 513 23.00 39.70 -7.51
CA ARG A 513 24.24 38.91 -7.49
C ARG A 513 23.98 37.41 -7.33
N ARG A 514 23.04 37.02 -6.45
CA ARG A 514 22.60 35.62 -6.32
C ARG A 514 21.96 35.11 -7.62
N TYR A 515 21.10 35.92 -8.24
CA TYR A 515 20.46 35.61 -9.52
C TYR A 515 21.49 35.41 -10.64
N MET A 516 22.51 36.27 -10.73
CA MET A 516 23.62 36.12 -11.68
C MET A 516 24.42 34.82 -11.45
N ILE A 517 24.70 34.46 -10.19
CA ILE A 517 25.40 33.20 -9.86
C ILE A 517 24.54 31.99 -10.26
N ALA A 518 23.23 32.02 -9.99
CA ALA A 518 22.31 30.95 -10.34
C ALA A 518 22.18 30.76 -11.86
N THR A 519 21.99 31.85 -12.61
CA THR A 519 21.92 31.82 -14.08
C THR A 519 23.24 31.40 -14.71
N ARG A 520 24.39 31.81 -14.14
CA ARG A 520 25.71 31.32 -14.54
C ARG A 520 25.83 29.81 -14.39
N ARG A 521 25.48 29.26 -13.22
CA ARG A 521 25.51 27.80 -12.98
C ARG A 521 24.63 27.07 -13.99
N LYS A 522 23.43 27.58 -14.27
CA LYS A 522 22.51 27.01 -15.26
C LYS A 522 23.11 27.02 -16.68
N ALA A 523 23.73 28.12 -17.09
CA ALA A 523 24.37 28.25 -18.40
C ALA A 523 25.53 27.27 -18.59
N TYR A 524 26.44 27.17 -17.62
CA TYR A 524 27.58 26.24 -17.69
C TYR A 524 27.13 24.78 -17.59
N LYS A 525 26.08 24.48 -16.82
CA LYS A 525 25.50 23.14 -16.78
C LYS A 525 24.94 22.73 -18.14
N ALA A 526 24.12 23.59 -18.77
CA ALA A 526 23.56 23.32 -20.08
C ALA A 526 24.64 23.18 -21.18
N LEU A 527 25.70 24.00 -21.11
CA LEU A 527 26.84 23.90 -22.01
C LEU A 527 27.61 22.58 -21.82
N ASN A 528 27.84 22.15 -20.56
CA ASN A 528 28.50 20.87 -20.29
C ASN A 528 27.66 19.67 -20.77
N GLU A 529 26.34 19.71 -20.54
CA GLU A 529 25.41 18.68 -21.04
C GLU A 529 25.45 18.58 -22.58
N LEU A 530 25.57 19.71 -23.30
CA LEU A 530 25.76 19.70 -24.75
C LEU A 530 27.13 19.09 -25.16
N LEU A 531 28.18 19.41 -24.41
CA LEU A 531 29.55 18.97 -24.71
C LEU A 531 29.82 17.49 -24.42
N GLU A 532 29.02 16.85 -23.55
CA GLU A 532 29.00 15.39 -23.44
C GLU A 532 28.65 14.71 -24.78
N HIS A 533 27.95 15.43 -25.68
CA HIS A 533 27.59 14.98 -27.03
C HIS A 533 28.50 15.52 -28.13
N ALA A 534 29.61 16.22 -27.81
CA ALA A 534 30.45 16.92 -28.80
C ALA A 534 31.06 16.02 -29.90
N GLY A 535 31.11 14.70 -29.70
CA GLY A 535 31.54 13.73 -30.72
C GLY A 535 30.50 13.39 -31.79
N ILE A 536 29.31 13.98 -31.75
CA ILE A 536 28.21 13.71 -32.69
C ILE A 536 27.98 14.93 -33.60
N ASP A 537 27.83 14.72 -34.91
CA ASP A 537 27.71 15.77 -35.94
C ASP A 537 26.68 16.87 -35.61
N TRP A 538 25.55 16.52 -34.98
CA TRP A 538 24.51 17.49 -34.64
C TRP A 538 24.94 18.44 -33.51
N ALA A 539 25.73 17.95 -32.54
CA ALA A 539 26.19 18.76 -31.41
C ALA A 539 27.24 19.78 -31.87
N GLY A 540 28.14 19.39 -32.77
CA GLY A 540 29.11 20.30 -33.39
C GLY A 540 28.43 21.45 -34.15
N LYS A 541 27.34 21.17 -34.88
CA LYS A 541 26.52 22.21 -35.54
C LYS A 541 25.87 23.17 -34.54
N VAL A 542 25.35 22.66 -33.43
CA VAL A 542 24.76 23.50 -32.37
C VAL A 542 25.81 24.41 -31.73
N ILE A 543 27.02 23.89 -31.46
CA ILE A 543 28.14 24.69 -30.92
C ILE A 543 28.53 25.79 -31.91
N HIS A 544 28.64 25.47 -33.20
CA HIS A 544 28.97 26.44 -34.23
C HIS A 544 27.92 27.57 -34.32
N GLU A 545 26.63 27.24 -34.30
CA GLU A 545 25.55 28.24 -34.29
C GLU A 545 25.54 29.07 -33.00
N LEU A 546 25.86 28.48 -31.83
CA LEU A 546 26.00 29.22 -30.58
C LEU A 546 27.15 30.23 -30.63
N VAL A 547 28.31 29.84 -31.16
CA VAL A 547 29.46 30.75 -31.33
C VAL A 547 29.08 31.88 -32.29
N LYS A 548 28.44 31.55 -33.41
CA LYS A 548 27.97 32.51 -34.41
C LYS A 548 26.97 33.52 -33.84
N GLU A 549 26.08 33.11 -32.93
CA GLU A 549 25.17 34.01 -32.23
C GLU A 549 25.94 35.06 -31.42
N TYR A 550 26.94 34.65 -30.63
CA TYR A 550 27.77 35.58 -29.86
C TYR A 550 28.73 36.42 -30.72
N GLU A 551 29.23 35.88 -31.83
CA GLU A 551 30.03 36.63 -32.80
C GLU A 551 29.19 37.68 -33.52
N GLY A 552 27.92 37.40 -33.83
CA GLY A 552 26.98 38.37 -34.37
C GLY A 552 26.73 39.53 -33.40
N ILE A 553 26.57 39.21 -32.10
CA ILE A 553 26.48 40.24 -31.05
C ILE A 553 27.77 41.08 -31.00
N LEU A 554 28.94 40.45 -31.10
CA LEU A 554 30.23 41.14 -31.08
C LEU A 554 30.42 42.05 -32.30
N ALA A 555 30.03 41.60 -33.48
CA ALA A 555 30.08 42.38 -34.72
C ALA A 555 29.17 43.61 -34.65
N ALA A 556 27.93 43.44 -34.18
CA ALA A 556 27.00 44.55 -33.98
C ALA A 556 27.55 45.62 -33.01
N LEU A 557 28.24 45.19 -31.94
CA LEU A 557 28.89 46.10 -31.00
C LEU A 557 30.09 46.86 -31.62
N ASN A 558 30.80 46.27 -32.59
CA ASN A 558 31.91 46.93 -33.28
C ASN A 558 31.43 47.96 -34.31
N GLU A 559 30.31 47.67 -34.98
CA GLU A 559 29.70 48.56 -35.97
C GLU A 559 28.85 49.68 -35.35
N GLY A 560 28.57 49.59 -34.04
CA GLY A 560 27.69 50.54 -33.34
C GLY A 560 26.21 50.38 -33.70
N SER A 561 25.83 49.22 -34.25
CA SER A 561 24.45 48.92 -34.63
C SER A 561 23.60 48.45 -33.45
N ALA A 562 22.28 48.62 -33.54
CA ALA A 562 21.38 48.17 -32.49
C ALA A 562 21.32 46.63 -32.46
N LEU A 563 21.45 46.04 -31.28
CA LEU A 563 21.31 44.59 -31.08
C LEU A 563 19.85 44.18 -31.34
N ALA A 564 19.63 43.26 -32.28
CA ALA A 564 18.31 42.72 -32.59
C ALA A 564 17.90 41.59 -31.63
N LEU A 565 18.18 41.74 -30.33
CA LEU A 565 17.86 40.76 -29.29
C LEU A 565 16.63 41.22 -28.49
N SER A 566 15.74 40.29 -28.14
CA SER A 566 14.57 40.53 -27.26
C SER A 566 14.92 40.65 -25.77
N LEU A 567 16.17 41.06 -25.46
CA LEU A 567 16.69 41.12 -24.10
C LEU A 567 17.02 42.57 -23.74
N ASP A 568 16.08 43.21 -23.06
CA ASP A 568 16.10 44.65 -22.73
C ASP A 568 17.38 45.09 -22.03
N TRP A 569 17.92 44.25 -21.13
CA TRP A 569 19.15 44.57 -20.39
C TRP A 569 20.41 44.57 -21.26
N LEU A 570 20.49 43.70 -22.27
CA LEU A 570 21.62 43.68 -23.20
C LEU A 570 21.57 44.89 -24.14
N ASN A 571 20.37 45.27 -24.61
CA ASN A 571 20.15 46.47 -25.41
C ASN A 571 20.41 47.76 -24.62
N LEU A 572 20.09 47.78 -23.34
CA LEU A 572 20.36 48.92 -22.46
C LEU A 572 21.87 49.04 -22.18
N LEU A 573 22.53 47.91 -21.92
CA LEU A 573 23.97 47.88 -21.63
C LEU A 573 24.80 48.24 -22.87
N SER A 574 24.40 47.86 -24.08
CA SER A 574 25.11 48.26 -25.31
C SER A 574 25.13 49.77 -25.52
N LYS A 575 24.04 50.47 -25.14
CA LYS A 575 23.94 51.94 -25.24
C LYS A 575 24.70 52.66 -24.13
N ARG A 576 24.64 52.17 -22.89
CA ARG A 576 25.23 52.87 -21.73
C ARG A 576 26.68 52.48 -21.46
N HIS A 577 27.05 51.21 -21.63
CA HIS A 577 28.36 50.66 -21.27
C HIS A 577 28.84 49.60 -22.29
N PRO A 578 29.13 49.98 -23.55
CA PRO A 578 29.49 49.04 -24.62
C PRO A 578 30.76 48.22 -24.28
N GLU A 579 31.76 48.83 -23.64
CA GLU A 579 33.02 48.16 -23.26
C GLU A 579 32.86 47.02 -22.24
N ALA A 580 31.84 47.09 -21.38
CA ALA A 580 31.56 46.03 -20.41
C ALA A 580 30.90 44.83 -21.11
N LEU A 581 29.94 45.11 -21.99
CA LEU A 581 29.27 44.10 -22.80
C LEU A 581 30.25 43.41 -23.75
N HIS A 582 31.13 44.18 -24.39
CA HIS A 582 32.17 43.67 -25.29
C HIS A 582 33.08 42.65 -24.59
N ARG A 583 33.55 42.96 -23.37
CA ARG A 583 34.37 42.04 -22.57
C ARG A 583 33.61 40.77 -22.17
N HIS A 584 32.34 40.90 -21.80
CA HIS A 584 31.50 39.76 -21.44
C HIS A 584 31.27 38.82 -22.61
N VAL A 585 30.89 39.34 -23.78
CA VAL A 585 30.68 38.56 -25.01
C VAL A 585 31.95 37.83 -25.43
N ARG A 586 33.12 38.50 -25.41
CA ARG A 586 34.42 37.82 -25.65
C ARG A 586 34.69 36.71 -24.62
N THR A 587 34.29 36.92 -23.36
CA THR A 587 34.46 35.92 -22.30
C THR A 587 33.57 34.71 -22.52
N MET A 588 32.34 34.92 -23.01
CA MET A 588 31.41 33.84 -23.37
C MET A 588 31.91 33.01 -24.54
N ILE A 589 32.38 33.65 -25.62
CA ILE A 589 32.99 32.95 -26.77
C ILE A 589 34.21 32.13 -26.31
N LYS A 590 35.09 32.72 -25.48
CA LYS A 590 36.24 31.99 -24.90
C LYS A 590 35.80 30.85 -24.00
N ALA A 591 34.71 30.99 -23.25
CA ALA A 591 34.19 29.95 -22.38
C ALA A 591 33.67 28.76 -23.20
N ILE A 592 32.99 29.00 -24.32
CA ILE A 592 32.53 27.95 -25.24
C ILE A 592 33.74 27.18 -25.80
N HIS A 593 34.68 27.88 -26.43
CA HIS A 593 35.89 27.25 -27.01
C HIS A 593 36.76 26.54 -25.96
N ARG A 594 36.89 27.09 -24.75
CA ARG A 594 37.67 26.46 -23.68
C ARG A 594 37.04 25.13 -23.24
N GLN A 595 35.72 25.09 -23.10
CA GLN A 595 35.02 23.88 -22.69
C GLN A 595 35.02 22.83 -23.81
N GLU A 596 34.90 23.25 -25.07
CA GLU A 596 35.08 22.39 -26.25
C GLU A 596 36.48 21.74 -26.27
N HIS A 597 37.54 22.52 -26.04
CA HIS A 597 38.91 21.98 -25.97
C HIS A 597 39.16 21.03 -24.79
N LEU A 598 38.47 21.22 -23.66
CA LEU A 598 38.58 20.34 -22.49
C LEU A 598 37.94 18.97 -22.74
N HIS A 599 36.83 18.93 -23.49
CA HIS A 599 36.12 17.70 -23.87
C HIS A 599 36.69 17.03 -25.13
N GLY A 600 37.36 17.77 -26.03
CA GLY A 600 38.01 17.24 -27.23
C GLY A 600 39.35 16.50 -27.01
N LYS A 601 39.88 16.49 -25.77
CA LYS A 601 41.02 15.64 -25.42
C LYS A 601 40.51 14.35 -24.76
N PRO A 602 40.92 13.14 -25.20
CA PRO A 602 40.60 11.93 -24.47
C PRO A 602 41.13 12.07 -23.03
N HIS A 603 40.27 11.83 -22.04
CA HIS A 603 40.62 11.88 -20.63
C HIS A 603 41.84 10.99 -20.33
N ARG A 604 43.03 11.59 -20.22
CA ARG A 604 44.16 10.98 -19.54
C ARG A 604 43.84 11.00 -18.04
N GLY A 605 43.27 9.92 -17.52
CA GLY A 605 43.08 9.79 -16.08
C GLY A 605 42.02 8.81 -15.62
N GLN A 606 41.99 7.59 -16.15
CA GLN A 606 41.49 6.41 -15.42
C GLN A 606 42.04 5.13 -16.08
N VAL A 607 43.37 4.97 -16.02
CA VAL A 607 43.96 3.62 -16.04
C VAL A 607 43.92 3.15 -14.59
N GLY A 608 42.83 2.46 -14.26
CA GLY A 608 42.60 1.82 -12.98
C GLY A 608 41.96 0.47 -13.23
N LEU A 609 42.82 -0.53 -13.45
CA LEU A 609 42.58 -1.97 -13.24
C LEU A 609 41.37 -2.58 -13.95
N SER A 610 41.61 -3.14 -15.13
CA SER A 610 40.85 -4.31 -15.57
C SER A 610 41.17 -5.48 -14.63
N LEU A 611 40.21 -5.86 -13.79
CA LEU A 611 40.18 -7.20 -13.22
C LEU A 611 39.60 -8.12 -14.30
N ALA A 612 40.44 -9.05 -14.76
CA ALA A 612 40.03 -10.20 -15.52
C ALA A 612 39.18 -11.12 -14.63
N ALA A 613 37.93 -11.38 -15.04
CA ALA A 613 37.14 -12.61 -14.87
C ALA A 613 35.82 -12.46 -15.62
#